data_AF-A0A976JGZ5-F1
#
_entry.id   AF-A0A976JGZ5-F1
#
_cell.length_a   1.000
_cell.length_b   1.000
_cell.length_c   1.000
_cell.angle_alpha   90.00
_cell.angle_beta   90.00
_cell.angle_gamma   90.00
#
_symmetry.space_group_name_H-M   'P 1'
#
loop_
_entity.id
_entity.type
_entity.pdbx_description
1 polymer ?
#
loop_
_entity_poly.entity_id
_entity_poly.type
_entity_poly.pdbx_seq_one_letter_code
_entity_poly.pdbx_strand_id
1 'polypeptide(L)' 'LLDSLGEIEFEVDEIQFIPQSYTTLSGDDVALFEKFLGMLNELDDVQQVYHNVEPS' A
#
# COMPACT_ATOMS: atom_id res chain seq x y z
N LEU A 1 -17.17 -22.10 -10.24
CA LEU A 1 -16.65 -21.26 -9.13
C LEU A 1 -17.61 -20.15 -8.81
N LEU A 2 -17.98 -19.28 -9.76
CA LEU A 2 -19.00 -18.25 -9.53
C LEU A 2 -20.40 -18.85 -9.26
N ASP A 3 -20.82 -19.85 -10.05
CA ASP A 3 -22.11 -20.54 -9.85
C ASP A 3 -22.27 -21.27 -8.51
N SER A 4 -21.18 -21.51 -7.76
CA SER A 4 -21.21 -22.16 -6.44
C SER A 4 -21.13 -21.19 -5.27
N LEU A 5 -20.83 -19.90 -5.52
CA LEU A 5 -20.61 -18.89 -4.48
C LEU A 5 -21.76 -17.88 -4.33
N GLY A 6 -22.83 -18.04 -5.12
CA GLY A 6 -23.96 -17.09 -5.16
C GLY A 6 -23.66 -15.86 -6.02
N GLU A 7 -24.50 -14.82 -5.93
CA GLU A 7 -24.22 -13.52 -6.56
C GLU A 7 -23.09 -12.82 -5.79
N ILE A 8 -21.88 -12.81 -6.37
CA ILE A 8 -20.74 -12.02 -5.87
C ILE A 8 -20.71 -10.71 -6.66
N GLU A 9 -20.83 -9.59 -5.96
CA GLU A 9 -20.55 -8.26 -6.51
C GLU A 9 -19.08 -7.92 -6.24
N PHE A 10 -18.31 -7.72 -7.30
CA PHE A 10 -16.90 -7.33 -7.19
C PHE A 10 -16.83 -5.80 -7.08
N GLU A 11 -16.35 -5.30 -5.95
CA GLU A 11 -16.26 -3.86 -5.70
C GLU A 11 -15.12 -3.20 -6.49
N VAL A 12 -14.01 -3.91 -6.72
CA VAL A 12 -12.80 -3.39 -7.38
C VAL A 12 -12.12 -4.48 -8.21
N ASP A 13 -11.74 -4.14 -9.45
CA ASP A 13 -10.88 -4.95 -10.34
C ASP A 13 -9.58 -4.16 -10.63
N GLU A 14 -8.58 -4.30 -9.76
CA GLU A 14 -7.30 -3.57 -9.83
C GLU A 14 -6.11 -4.50 -9.50
N ILE A 15 -4.99 -4.27 -10.19
CA ILE A 15 -3.72 -4.94 -9.88
C ILE A 15 -3.12 -4.33 -8.61
N GLN A 16 -2.96 -5.14 -7.57
CA GLN A 16 -2.37 -4.72 -6.30
C GLN A 16 -0.97 -5.29 -6.09
N PHE A 17 -0.11 -4.52 -5.40
CA PHE A 17 1.21 -4.96 -4.98
C PHE A 17 1.16 -5.37 -3.50
N ILE A 18 1.23 -6.68 -3.24
CA ILE A 18 1.18 -7.24 -1.88
C ILE A 18 2.61 -7.57 -1.41
N PRO A 19 3.07 -6.99 -0.28
CA PRO A 19 4.38 -7.35 0.27
C PRO A 19 4.35 -8.76 0.85
N GLN A 20 5.46 -9.49 0.71
CA GLN A 20 5.60 -10.85 1.27
C GLN A 20 5.88 -10.87 2.78
N SER A 21 6.35 -9.75 3.34
CA SER A 21 6.64 -9.57 4.76
C SER A 21 6.58 -8.09 5.12
N TYR A 22 6.20 -7.77 6.36
CA TYR A 22 6.18 -6.41 6.87
C TYR A 22 7.44 -6.08 7.69
N THR A 23 7.74 -4.79 7.81
CA THR A 23 8.82 -4.26 8.66
C THR A 23 8.28 -3.17 9.58
N THR A 24 8.73 -3.17 10.83
CA THR A 24 8.40 -2.12 11.80
C THR A 24 9.52 -1.08 11.81
N LEU A 25 9.16 0.21 11.77
CA LEU A 25 10.08 1.31 11.99
C LEU A 25 9.89 1.87 13.40
N SER A 26 10.95 2.46 13.97
CA SER A 26 10.89 3.03 15.32
C SER A 26 11.77 4.27 15.44
N GLY A 27 11.43 5.15 16.38
CA GLY A 27 12.20 6.36 16.65
C GLY A 27 12.34 7.26 15.42
N ASP A 28 13.55 7.76 15.18
CA ASP A 28 13.86 8.73 14.12
C ASP A 28 13.61 8.17 12.70
N ASP A 29 13.64 6.84 12.52
CA ASP A 29 13.41 6.20 11.23
C ASP A 29 11.97 6.39 10.74
N VAL A 30 10.99 6.49 11.65
CA VAL A 30 9.59 6.77 11.31
C VAL A 30 9.47 8.16 10.68
N ALA A 31 10.05 9.17 11.35
CA ALA A 31 9.98 10.55 10.88
C ALA A 31 10.70 10.73 9.53
N LEU A 32 11.82 10.03 9.32
CA LEU A 32 12.53 10.05 8.04
C LEU A 32 11.70 9.39 6.93
N PHE A 33 11.06 8.26 7.22
CA PHE A 33 10.21 7.54 6.27
C PHE A 33 8.98 8.35 5.87
N GLU A 34 8.27 8.95 6.83
CA GLU A 34 7.12 9.82 6.57
C GLU A 34 7.49 11.03 5.72
N LYS A 35 8.63 11.67 6.02
CA LYS A 35 9.15 12.77 5.21
C LYS A 35 9.46 12.31 3.78
N PHE A 36 10.06 11.13 3.62
CA PHE A 36 10.36 10.57 2.30
C PHE A 36 9.08 10.27 1.51
N LEU A 37 8.07 9.65 2.13
CA LEU A 37 6.76 9.44 1.50
C LEU A 37 6.10 10.76 1.10
N GLY A 38 6.17 11.78 1.96
CA GLY A 38 5.66 13.12 1.66
C GLY A 38 6.32 13.71 0.40
N MET A 39 7.65 13.64 0.32
CA MET A 39 8.39 14.10 -0.86
C MET A 39 7.99 13.38 -2.15
N LEU A 40 7.71 12.07 -2.08
CA LEU A 40 7.27 11.30 -3.25
C LEU A 40 5.84 11.66 -3.67
N ASN A 41 4.93 11.87 -2.71
CA ASN A 41 3.54 12.23 -2.98
C ASN A 41 3.37 13.65 -3.55
N GLU A 42 4.38 14.51 -3.42
CA GLU A 42 4.41 15.85 -4.01
C GLU A 42 4.86 15.87 -5.47
N LEU A 43 5.36 14.74 -6.00
CA LEU A 43 5.81 14.66 -7.39
C LEU A 43 4.63 14.33 -8.30
N ASP A 44 4.32 15.22 -9.25
CA ASP A 44 3.25 15.04 -10.24
C ASP A 44 3.40 13.75 -11.08
N ASP A 45 4.63 13.27 -11.25
CA ASP A 45 4.95 12.05 -12.00
C ASP A 45 4.77 10.76 -11.18
N VAL A 46 4.66 10.85 -9.85
CA VAL A 46 4.48 9.70 -8.97
C VAL A 46 2.99 9.39 -8.85
N GLN A 47 2.58 8.24 -9.37
CA GLN A 47 1.18 7.83 -9.37
C GLN A 47 0.79 7.06 -8.11
N GLN A 48 1.64 6.16 -7.62
CA GLN A 48 1.38 5.32 -6.46
C GLN A 48 2.70 4.97 -5.76
N VAL A 49 2.68 4.92 -4.42
CA VAL A 49 3.83 4.49 -3.60
C VAL A 49 3.42 3.26 -2.80
N TYR A 50 4.14 2.14 -2.97
CA TYR A 50 3.92 0.91 -2.24
C TYR A 50 5.08 0.64 -1.29
N HIS A 51 4.78 0.25 -0.05
CA HIS A 51 5.79 -0.09 0.95
C HIS A 51 5.31 -1.24 1.84
N ASN A 52 6.25 -1.89 2.52
CA ASN A 52 5.96 -2.95 3.48
C ASN A 52 6.16 -2.51 4.94
N VAL A 53 6.29 -1.21 5.19
CA VAL A 53 6.25 -0.68 6.56
C VAL A 53 4.86 -0.94 7.16
N GLU A 54 4.81 -1.47 8.38
CA GLU A 54 3.55 -1.72 9.08
C GLU A 54 2.71 -0.45 9.18
N PRO A 55 1.39 -0.52 8.91
CA PRO A 55 0.49 0.59 9.19
C PRO A 55 0.48 0.89 10.70
N SER A 56 0.74 2.14 11.06
CA SER A 56 0.67 2.65 12.44
C SER A 56 -0.74 2.56 13.03
#